data_AF-C9S916-F1
#
_entry.id   AF-C9S916-F1
#
_cell.length_a   1.000
_cell.length_b   1.000
_cell.length_c   1.000
_cell.angle_alpha   90.00
_cell.angle_beta   90.00
_cell.angle_gamma   90.00
#
_symmetry.space_group_name_H-M   'P 1'
#
loop_
_entity.id
_entity.type
_entity.pdbx_description
1 polymer ?
#
loop_
_entity_poly.entity_id
_entity_poly.type
_entity_poly.pdbx_seq_one_letter_code
_entity_poly.pdbx_strand_id
1 'polypeptide(L)'
;MGFNKNVVDSKAWRQSNTTQLAFGMAIRTDHFLFAEEYRPLNHGSFGAFPKAVHQYRQQLQSKCEARPETFIRYTYLKLLQESRTAIAPPLGVDPGELVFIPNATTGVNTFLRNLTFNEDDVILHFGTRYGACEKTIQSLLEVFPVAGYSIEIAYPIEDEEIIKRFRNAVSAIQAQGKQAKIAIFDTVLTFPGARFPWEALVEVCRELGVLSFIDGAHGVGHIDLAHLSSVGPDFMVSNCYKWLMVSRVCAILYVPFRNQGLITTSTPTSWGCETKEERAKLNPQEYFSRLFSKVSTTDNTPYCCVPLALKFRARVCGGEANIRKYYGGSEVAK
;
A
#
# COMPACT_ATOMS: atom_id res chain seq x y z
N MET A 1 -8.57 -4.96 -30.57
CA MET A 1 -9.59 -5.82 -29.94
C MET A 1 -9.53 -5.63 -28.45
N GLY A 2 -10.54 -4.95 -27.89
CA GLY A 2 -10.58 -4.51 -26.51
C GLY A 2 -10.68 -5.64 -25.50
N PHE A 3 -10.64 -5.27 -24.22
CA PHE A 3 -11.01 -6.09 -23.07
C PHE A 3 -11.88 -7.29 -23.44
N ASN A 4 -11.35 -8.49 -23.24
CA ASN A 4 -12.21 -9.67 -23.20
C ASN A 4 -13.04 -9.55 -21.92
N LYS A 5 -14.20 -8.89 -22.06
CA LYS A 5 -15.22 -8.68 -21.03
C LYS A 5 -15.73 -10.01 -20.43
N ASN A 6 -15.38 -11.17 -20.99
CA ASN A 6 -16.09 -12.44 -20.77
C ASN A 6 -15.85 -13.23 -19.47
N VAL A 7 -15.11 -12.73 -18.47
CA VAL A 7 -15.09 -13.41 -17.14
C VAL A 7 -16.07 -12.78 -16.17
N VAL A 8 -16.26 -11.47 -16.32
CA VAL A 8 -17.01 -10.61 -15.38
C VAL A 8 -18.19 -9.94 -16.09
N ASP A 9 -18.37 -10.23 -17.37
CA ASP A 9 -19.40 -9.66 -18.24
C ASP A 9 -19.94 -10.74 -19.19
N SER A 10 -19.67 -12.02 -18.87
CA SER A 10 -20.36 -13.14 -19.52
C SER A 10 -21.86 -12.96 -19.34
N LYS A 11 -22.67 -13.44 -20.29
CA LYS A 11 -24.14 -13.41 -20.19
C LYS A 11 -24.60 -13.97 -18.82
N ALA A 12 -23.88 -14.96 -18.28
CA ALA A 12 -24.08 -15.52 -16.95
C ALA A 12 -23.82 -14.55 -15.78
N TRP A 13 -22.77 -13.71 -15.82
CA TRP A 13 -22.48 -12.72 -14.76
C TRP A 13 -23.33 -11.44 -14.88
N ARG A 14 -23.81 -11.12 -16.09
CA ARG A 14 -24.79 -10.03 -16.32
C ARG A 14 -26.22 -10.43 -15.95
N GLN A 15 -26.57 -11.71 -16.08
CA GLN A 15 -27.89 -12.25 -15.74
C GLN A 15 -27.97 -12.84 -14.32
N SER A 16 -26.85 -13.04 -13.63
CA SER A 16 -26.92 -13.35 -12.20
C SER A 16 -27.44 -12.12 -11.48
N ASN A 17 -28.71 -12.16 -11.07
CA ASN A 17 -29.18 -11.42 -9.91
C ASN A 17 -28.37 -11.89 -8.69
N THR A 18 -27.10 -11.53 -8.60
CA THR A 18 -26.33 -11.70 -7.37
C THR A 18 -26.87 -10.68 -6.39
N THR A 19 -28.01 -11.05 -5.79
CA THR A 19 -28.39 -10.61 -4.46
C THR A 19 -27.14 -10.58 -3.60
N GLN A 20 -26.86 -9.43 -3.00
CA GLN A 20 -25.81 -9.26 -1.98
C GLN A 20 -25.79 -10.51 -1.11
N LEU A 21 -24.69 -11.28 -1.18
CA LEU A 21 -24.60 -12.52 -0.43
C LEU A 21 -24.45 -12.19 1.04
N ALA A 22 -25.12 -12.96 1.90
CA ALA A 22 -24.84 -12.92 3.32
C ALA A 22 -23.36 -13.30 3.55
N PHE A 23 -22.65 -12.49 4.33
CA PHE A 23 -21.31 -12.84 4.80
C PHE A 23 -21.32 -14.16 5.61
N GLY A 24 -20.15 -14.72 5.89
CA GLY A 24 -20.00 -15.97 6.64
C GLY A 24 -19.55 -17.14 5.77
N MET A 25 -20.14 -18.33 5.95
CA MET A 25 -19.68 -19.54 5.26
C MET A 25 -19.98 -19.53 3.75
N ALA A 26 -21.11 -18.92 3.33
CA ALA A 26 -21.52 -18.89 1.92
C ALA A 26 -20.47 -18.19 1.04
N ILE A 27 -20.07 -16.96 1.39
CA ILE A 27 -19.05 -16.24 0.63
C ILE A 27 -17.71 -17.01 0.56
N ARG A 28 -17.35 -17.71 1.63
CA ARG A 28 -16.16 -18.56 1.67
C ARG A 28 -16.25 -19.69 0.64
N THR A 29 -17.31 -20.51 0.69
CA THR A 29 -17.46 -21.69 -0.15
C THR A 29 -17.64 -21.32 -1.63
N ASP A 30 -18.47 -20.31 -1.90
CA ASP A 30 -18.85 -19.97 -3.25
C ASP A 30 -17.74 -19.23 -3.98
N HIS A 31 -17.03 -18.34 -3.28
CA HIS A 31 -16.11 -17.40 -3.92
C HIS A 31 -14.63 -17.61 -3.61
N PHE A 32 -14.21 -18.39 -2.61
CA PHE A 32 -12.79 -18.57 -2.30
C PHE A 32 -12.31 -19.99 -2.56
N LEU A 33 -11.00 -20.13 -2.79
CA LEU A 33 -10.32 -21.39 -3.15
C LEU A 33 -9.75 -22.13 -1.92
N PHE A 34 -10.31 -21.90 -0.74
CA PHE A 34 -9.80 -22.56 0.46
C PHE A 34 -10.11 -24.05 0.44
N ALA A 35 -9.17 -24.87 0.92
CA ALA A 35 -9.44 -26.28 1.20
C ALA A 35 -10.57 -26.41 2.23
N GLU A 36 -11.41 -27.43 2.07
CA GLU A 36 -12.61 -27.65 2.91
C GLU A 36 -12.27 -27.79 4.39
N GLU A 37 -11.17 -28.46 4.72
CA GLU A 37 -10.66 -28.68 6.09
C GLU A 37 -9.96 -27.45 6.69
N TYR A 38 -9.58 -26.46 5.87
CA TYR A 38 -8.79 -25.32 6.33
C TYR A 38 -9.66 -24.18 6.87
N ARG A 39 -9.35 -23.69 8.07
CA ARG A 39 -10.02 -22.53 8.70
C ARG A 39 -9.05 -21.34 8.76
N PRO A 40 -9.10 -20.40 7.80
CA PRO A 40 -8.16 -19.28 7.74
C PRO A 40 -8.48 -18.21 8.79
N LEU A 41 -7.83 -18.30 9.96
CA LEU A 41 -7.98 -17.29 11.03
C LEU A 41 -6.92 -16.17 10.96
N ASN A 42 -5.89 -16.33 10.13
CA ASN A 42 -4.80 -15.36 9.96
C ASN A 42 -4.81 -14.71 8.56
N HIS A 43 -5.97 -14.17 8.15
CA HIS A 43 -6.11 -13.52 6.84
C HIS A 43 -5.14 -12.33 6.68
N GLY A 44 -4.88 -11.58 7.77
CA GLY A 44 -4.04 -10.39 7.77
C GLY A 44 -2.58 -10.62 7.36
N SER A 45 -2.07 -11.86 7.39
CA SER A 45 -0.69 -12.16 6.99
C SER A 45 -0.50 -12.16 5.47
N PHE A 46 -1.22 -13.04 4.76
CA PHE A 46 -1.01 -13.27 3.33
C PHE A 46 -2.23 -13.00 2.45
N GLY A 47 -3.38 -12.72 3.08
CA GLY A 47 -4.67 -12.54 2.43
C GLY A 47 -5.16 -13.73 1.62
N ALA A 48 -6.31 -13.53 1.02
CA ALA A 48 -6.90 -14.43 0.02
C ALA A 48 -7.73 -13.62 -0.96
N PHE A 49 -7.94 -14.16 -2.15
CA PHE A 49 -8.67 -13.49 -3.21
C PHE A 49 -9.71 -14.42 -3.85
N PRO A 50 -10.82 -13.88 -4.39
CA PRO A 50 -11.88 -14.66 -4.99
C PRO A 50 -11.45 -15.49 -6.20
N LYS A 51 -12.17 -16.59 -6.47
CA LYS A 51 -12.08 -17.42 -7.68
C LYS A 51 -12.12 -16.58 -8.96
N ALA A 52 -12.97 -15.55 -9.00
CA ALA A 52 -13.06 -14.64 -10.14
C ALA A 52 -11.76 -13.85 -10.39
N VAL A 53 -11.13 -13.35 -9.32
CA VAL A 53 -9.82 -12.67 -9.39
C VAL A 53 -8.74 -13.65 -9.84
N HIS A 54 -8.76 -14.89 -9.32
CA HIS A 54 -7.84 -15.95 -9.74
C HIS A 54 -7.96 -16.27 -11.24
N GLN A 55 -9.18 -16.49 -11.72
CA GLN A 55 -9.46 -16.79 -13.14
C GLN A 55 -9.02 -15.64 -14.05
N TYR A 56 -9.30 -14.39 -13.67
CA TYR A 56 -8.89 -13.24 -14.46
C TYR A 56 -7.36 -13.11 -14.53
N ARG A 57 -6.65 -13.34 -13.42
CA ARG A 57 -5.19 -13.37 -13.41
C ARG A 57 -4.64 -14.43 -14.38
N GLN A 58 -5.17 -15.66 -14.32
CA GLN A 58 -4.74 -16.73 -15.24
C GLN A 58 -4.93 -16.33 -16.71
N GLN A 59 -6.03 -15.64 -17.04
CA GLN A 59 -6.23 -15.17 -18.41
C GLN A 59 -5.26 -14.09 -18.84
N LEU A 60 -4.87 -13.19 -17.93
CA LEU A 60 -3.83 -12.21 -18.21
C LEU A 60 -2.48 -12.89 -18.45
N GLN A 61 -2.16 -13.92 -17.66
CA GLN A 61 -0.96 -14.75 -17.85
C GLN A 61 -1.00 -15.44 -19.22
N SER A 62 -2.09 -16.13 -19.57
CA SER A 62 -2.23 -16.77 -20.90
C SER A 62 -2.11 -15.76 -22.05
N LYS A 63 -2.65 -14.54 -21.90
CA LYS A 63 -2.50 -13.47 -22.89
C LYS A 63 -1.06 -12.97 -23.00
N CYS A 64 -0.35 -12.90 -21.88
CA CYS A 64 1.07 -12.57 -21.86
C CYS A 64 1.86 -13.63 -22.63
N GLU A 65 1.69 -14.92 -22.30
CA GLU A 65 2.42 -16.00 -22.97
C GLU A 65 2.08 -16.13 -24.47
N ALA A 66 0.82 -15.86 -24.84
CA ALA A 66 0.43 -15.91 -26.24
C ALA A 66 1.14 -14.84 -27.09
N ARG A 67 1.41 -13.65 -26.53
CA ARG A 67 2.02 -12.50 -27.24
C ARG A 67 2.85 -11.63 -26.28
N PRO A 68 4.01 -12.09 -25.78
CA PRO A 68 4.71 -11.47 -24.65
C PRO A 68 5.14 -10.03 -24.94
N GLU A 69 5.70 -9.77 -26.12
CA GLU A 69 6.14 -8.41 -26.46
C GLU A 69 4.98 -7.41 -26.49
N THR A 70 3.87 -7.79 -27.14
CA THR A 70 2.68 -6.93 -27.23
C THR A 70 2.06 -6.71 -25.86
N PHE A 71 2.02 -7.76 -25.04
CA PHE A 71 1.43 -7.68 -23.71
C PHE A 71 2.27 -6.80 -22.79
N ILE A 72 3.55 -7.13 -22.61
CA ILE A 72 4.44 -6.47 -21.65
C ILE A 72 4.68 -5.01 -22.03
N ARG A 73 4.92 -4.70 -23.32
CA ARG A 73 5.28 -3.34 -23.74
C ARG A 73 4.09 -2.38 -23.85
N TYR A 74 2.89 -2.88 -24.12
CA TYR A 74 1.73 -2.03 -24.45
C TYR A 74 0.47 -2.36 -23.68
N THR A 75 0.09 -3.64 -23.60
CA THR A 75 -1.19 -4.03 -22.97
C THR A 75 -1.14 -3.81 -21.46
N TYR A 76 -0.04 -4.22 -20.83
CA TYR A 76 0.18 -4.06 -19.40
C TYR A 76 0.08 -2.60 -18.95
N LEU A 77 0.72 -1.66 -19.67
CA LEU A 77 0.71 -0.24 -19.29
C LEU A 77 -0.71 0.35 -19.27
N LYS A 78 -1.58 -0.07 -20.19
CA LYS A 78 -3.00 0.33 -20.20
C LYS A 78 -3.75 -0.23 -18.98
N LEU A 79 -3.58 -1.52 -18.71
CA LEU A 79 -4.20 -2.18 -17.55
C LEU A 79 -3.70 -1.63 -16.21
N LEU A 80 -2.42 -1.25 -16.14
CA LEU A 80 -1.81 -0.61 -14.98
C LEU A 80 -2.45 0.75 -14.72
N GLN A 81 -2.62 1.57 -15.76
CA GLN A 81 -3.29 2.86 -15.65
C GLN A 81 -4.74 2.72 -15.18
N GLU A 82 -5.49 1.77 -15.74
CA GLU A 82 -6.85 1.48 -15.29
C GLU A 82 -6.91 1.06 -13.81
N SER A 83 -5.91 0.30 -13.35
CA SER A 83 -5.80 -0.12 -11.96
C SER A 83 -5.52 1.06 -11.03
N ARG A 84 -4.66 2.00 -11.44
CA ARG A 84 -4.37 3.23 -10.70
C ARG A 84 -5.60 4.12 -10.60
N THR A 85 -6.30 4.34 -11.71
CA THR A 85 -7.54 5.11 -11.74
C THR A 85 -8.64 4.48 -10.90
N ALA A 86 -8.74 3.14 -10.87
CA ALA A 86 -9.77 2.46 -10.09
C ALA A 86 -9.56 2.53 -8.57
N ILE A 87 -8.30 2.51 -8.10
CA ILE A 87 -7.99 2.47 -6.66
C ILE A 87 -7.87 3.85 -6.01
N ALA A 88 -7.71 4.91 -6.80
CA ALA A 88 -7.57 6.27 -6.28
C ALA A 88 -8.81 6.78 -5.51
N PRO A 89 -10.06 6.60 -6.00
CA PRO A 89 -11.25 7.12 -5.29
C PRO A 89 -11.48 6.51 -3.90
N PRO A 90 -11.35 5.18 -3.67
CA PRO A 90 -11.44 4.61 -2.32
C PRO A 90 -10.42 5.15 -1.30
N LEU A 91 -9.37 5.83 -1.77
CA LEU A 91 -8.34 6.46 -0.94
C LEU A 91 -8.49 7.99 -0.89
N GLY A 92 -9.38 8.58 -1.69
CA GLY A 92 -9.52 10.03 -1.81
C GLY A 92 -8.25 10.74 -2.30
N VAL A 93 -7.50 10.13 -3.21
CA VAL A 93 -6.26 10.70 -3.78
C VAL A 93 -6.33 10.82 -5.31
N ASP A 94 -5.38 11.52 -5.92
CA ASP A 94 -5.23 11.54 -7.37
C ASP A 94 -4.49 10.26 -7.86
N PRO A 95 -4.90 9.62 -8.98
CA PRO A 95 -4.21 8.45 -9.51
C PRO A 95 -2.73 8.70 -9.88
N GLY A 96 -2.35 9.96 -10.13
CA GLY A 96 -0.98 10.43 -10.34
C GLY A 96 -0.10 10.33 -9.08
N GLU A 97 -0.70 10.24 -7.89
CA GLU A 97 0.00 10.08 -6.61
C GLU A 97 0.22 8.62 -6.21
N LEU A 98 -0.26 7.67 -7.03
CA LEU A 98 -0.21 6.24 -6.76
C LEU A 98 0.62 5.50 -7.80
N VAL A 99 1.45 4.57 -7.33
CA VAL A 99 2.10 3.55 -8.16
C VAL A 99 1.92 2.16 -7.53
N PHE A 100 2.06 1.11 -8.33
CA PHE A 100 2.03 -0.26 -7.83
C PHE A 100 3.43 -0.81 -7.62
N ILE A 101 3.60 -1.54 -6.53
CA ILE A 101 4.82 -2.24 -6.15
C ILE A 101 4.49 -3.64 -5.61
N PRO A 102 5.48 -4.54 -5.49
CA PRO A 102 5.23 -5.92 -5.09
C PRO A 102 4.59 -6.09 -3.70
N ASN A 103 5.05 -5.32 -2.70
CA ASN A 103 4.63 -5.46 -1.31
C ASN A 103 5.08 -4.25 -0.45
N ALA A 104 4.56 -4.17 0.77
CA ALA A 104 4.89 -3.14 1.75
C ALA A 104 6.40 -3.03 2.04
N THR A 105 7.10 -4.15 2.19
CA THR A 105 8.54 -4.18 2.45
C THR A 105 9.34 -3.52 1.33
N THR A 106 8.94 -3.73 0.06
CA THR A 106 9.51 -3.01 -1.08
C THR A 106 9.28 -1.51 -0.95
N GLY A 107 8.09 -1.06 -0.56
CA GLY A 107 7.78 0.37 -0.43
C GLY A 107 8.61 1.06 0.65
N VAL A 108 8.77 0.41 1.81
CA VAL A 108 9.66 0.89 2.89
C VAL A 108 11.09 1.03 2.39
N ASN A 109 11.60 0.03 1.68
CA ASN A 109 12.95 0.09 1.10
C ASN A 109 13.07 1.15 0.01
N THR A 110 12.10 1.25 -0.90
CA THR A 110 12.10 2.23 -1.98
C THR A 110 12.21 3.62 -1.41
N PHE A 111 11.35 3.99 -0.48
CA PHE A 111 11.36 5.35 0.01
C PHE A 111 12.59 5.64 0.88
N LEU A 112 12.91 4.82 1.89
CA LEU A 112 14.00 5.14 2.80
C LEU A 112 15.36 5.20 2.09
N ARG A 113 15.58 4.36 1.07
CA ARG A 113 16.82 4.35 0.29
C ARG A 113 16.89 5.48 -0.75
N ASN A 114 15.80 6.21 -0.97
CA ASN A 114 15.78 7.40 -1.83
C ASN A 114 16.03 8.70 -1.05
N LEU A 115 15.90 8.68 0.29
CA LEU A 115 16.25 9.84 1.11
C LEU A 115 17.76 10.05 1.17
N THR A 116 18.15 11.33 1.21
CA THR A 116 19.49 11.74 1.61
C THR A 116 19.50 11.97 3.11
N PHE A 117 20.47 11.34 3.80
CA PHE A 117 20.69 11.50 5.23
C PHE A 117 22.03 12.18 5.50
N ASN A 118 22.06 13.02 6.53
CA ASN A 118 23.27 13.64 7.09
C ASN A 118 23.54 13.09 8.50
N GLU A 119 24.76 13.26 9.01
CA GLU A 119 25.23 12.67 10.30
C GLU A 119 24.30 12.90 11.50
N ASP A 120 23.59 14.03 11.53
CA ASP A 120 22.68 14.40 12.62
C ASP A 120 21.22 13.94 12.41
N ASP A 121 20.90 13.33 11.28
CA ASP A 121 19.55 12.84 10.98
C ASP A 121 19.22 11.58 11.79
N VAL A 122 17.98 11.53 12.28
CA VAL A 122 17.43 10.42 13.06
C VAL A 122 16.13 9.90 12.45
N ILE A 123 16.06 8.59 12.24
CA ILE A 123 14.85 7.85 11.84
C ILE A 123 14.13 7.39 13.12
N LEU A 124 12.92 7.89 13.35
CA LEU A 124 12.06 7.48 14.45
C LEU A 124 11.15 6.32 14.03
N HIS A 125 10.92 5.40 14.95
CA HIS A 125 9.92 4.34 14.80
C HIS A 125 9.41 3.89 16.16
N PHE A 126 8.29 3.17 16.20
CA PHE A 126 7.80 2.54 17.43
C PHE A 126 8.37 1.12 17.59
N GLY A 127 8.50 0.64 18.82
CA GLY A 127 8.99 -0.71 19.13
C GLY A 127 8.08 -1.83 18.59
N THR A 128 6.82 -1.54 18.28
CA THR A 128 5.81 -2.49 17.76
C THR A 128 5.83 -2.67 16.24
N ARG A 129 6.77 -2.01 15.54
CA ARG A 129 6.88 -2.05 14.07
C ARG A 129 7.08 -3.47 13.53
N TYR A 130 6.76 -3.66 12.26
CA TYR A 130 7.04 -4.93 11.58
C TYR A 130 8.54 -5.23 11.47
N GLY A 131 8.95 -6.48 11.76
CA GLY A 131 10.36 -6.87 11.84
C GLY A 131 11.16 -6.70 10.53
N ALA A 132 10.52 -6.70 9.36
CA ALA A 132 11.24 -6.40 8.10
C ALA A 132 11.54 -4.90 7.96
N CYS A 133 10.67 -4.03 8.48
CA CYS A 133 10.90 -2.59 8.54
C CYS A 133 12.05 -2.27 9.51
N GLU A 134 12.12 -3.03 10.62
CA GLU A 134 13.27 -3.02 11.53
C GLU A 134 14.60 -3.33 10.86
N LYS A 135 14.66 -4.47 10.19
CA LYS A 135 15.88 -4.88 9.48
C LYS A 135 16.25 -3.91 8.35
N THR A 136 15.25 -3.26 7.74
CA THR A 136 15.50 -2.21 6.75
C THR A 136 16.19 -1.01 7.39
N ILE A 137 15.71 -0.54 8.56
CA ILE A 137 16.35 0.54 9.29
C ILE A 137 17.77 0.14 9.70
N GLN A 138 17.97 -1.04 10.30
CA GLN A 138 19.31 -1.53 10.67
C GLN A 138 20.27 -1.54 9.47
N SER A 139 19.83 -2.07 8.33
CA SER A 139 20.61 -2.05 7.09
C SER A 139 20.94 -0.63 6.59
N LEU A 140 20.08 0.37 6.85
CA LEU A 140 20.38 1.77 6.50
C LEU A 140 21.43 2.37 7.42
N LEU A 141 21.38 2.09 8.72
CA LEU A 141 22.37 2.59 9.70
C LEU A 141 23.79 2.11 9.38
N GLU A 142 23.94 0.95 8.71
CA GLU A 142 25.24 0.42 8.28
C GLU A 142 25.82 1.14 7.05
N VAL A 143 24.98 1.79 6.24
CA VAL A 143 25.36 2.31 4.91
C VAL A 143 25.27 3.83 4.81
N PHE A 144 24.40 4.44 5.62
CA PHE A 144 24.15 5.88 5.62
C PHE A 144 24.56 6.48 6.97
N PRO A 145 25.00 7.75 7.00
CA PRO A 145 25.32 8.45 8.23
C PRO A 145 24.02 8.89 8.92
N VAL A 146 23.24 7.94 9.43
CA VAL A 146 21.93 8.19 10.05
C VAL A 146 21.80 7.34 11.30
N ALA A 147 21.10 7.86 12.32
CA ALA A 147 20.78 7.11 13.53
C ALA A 147 19.33 6.62 13.53
N GLY A 148 19.05 5.56 14.29
CA GLY A 148 17.69 5.09 14.58
C GLY A 148 17.27 5.41 16.01
N TYR A 149 16.00 5.72 16.22
CA TYR A 149 15.42 5.91 17.55
C TYR A 149 14.12 5.13 17.69
N SER A 150 14.09 4.18 18.64
CA SER A 150 12.91 3.38 18.98
C SER A 150 12.11 4.05 20.09
N ILE A 151 10.84 4.28 19.85
CA ILE A 151 9.87 4.76 20.84
C ILE A 151 9.20 3.53 21.44
N GLU A 152 9.56 3.22 22.67
CA GLU A 152 9.01 2.07 23.38
C GLU A 152 7.57 2.32 23.83
N ILE A 153 6.69 1.40 23.42
CA ILE A 153 5.28 1.35 23.79
C ILE A 153 4.90 -0.10 24.13
N ALA A 154 3.96 -0.27 25.05
CA ALA A 154 3.44 -1.57 25.44
C ALA A 154 1.91 -1.50 25.47
N TYR A 155 1.24 -2.45 24.81
CA TYR A 155 -0.22 -2.49 24.74
C TYR A 155 -0.83 -3.23 25.95
N PRO A 156 -2.05 -2.86 26.39
CA PRO A 156 -2.87 -1.75 25.89
C PRO A 156 -2.33 -0.37 26.32
N ILE A 157 -2.45 0.61 25.43
CA ILE A 157 -1.99 1.99 25.63
C ILE A 157 -2.96 2.95 24.93
N GLU A 158 -3.20 4.10 25.54
CA GLU A 158 -4.07 5.14 24.99
C GLU A 158 -3.36 5.94 23.88
N ASP A 159 -4.14 6.42 22.92
CA ASP A 159 -3.65 7.17 21.76
C ASP A 159 -2.91 8.45 22.19
N GLU A 160 -3.39 9.15 23.21
CA GLU A 160 -2.77 10.36 23.74
C GLU A 160 -1.37 10.09 24.32
N GLU A 161 -1.17 8.93 24.94
CA GLU A 161 0.14 8.55 25.49
C GLU A 161 1.11 8.16 24.36
N ILE A 162 0.64 7.52 23.28
CA ILE A 162 1.45 7.28 22.07
C ILE A 162 1.93 8.62 21.48
N ILE A 163 1.03 9.58 21.29
CA ILE A 163 1.34 10.89 20.73
C ILE A 163 2.30 11.67 21.64
N LYS A 164 2.07 11.65 22.95
CA LYS A 164 2.95 12.29 23.94
C LYS A 164 4.36 11.70 23.90
N ARG A 165 4.50 10.38 23.81
CA ARG A 165 5.81 9.72 23.67
C ARG A 165 6.52 10.12 22.38
N PHE A 166 5.77 10.23 21.29
CA PHE A 166 6.32 10.72 20.02
C PHE A 166 6.86 12.15 20.13
N ARG A 167 6.08 13.08 20.70
CA ARG A 167 6.54 14.47 20.94
C ARG A 167 7.78 14.52 21.81
N ASN A 168 7.78 13.78 22.93
CA ASN A 168 8.93 13.72 23.84
C ASN A 168 10.19 13.18 23.14
N ALA A 169 10.05 12.15 22.31
CA ALA A 169 11.17 11.58 21.55
C ALA A 169 11.76 12.61 20.58
N VAL A 170 10.92 13.32 19.82
CA VAL A 170 11.36 14.38 18.90
C VAL A 170 12.07 15.51 19.66
N SER A 171 11.49 16.00 20.75
CA SER A 171 12.12 17.04 21.57
C SER A 171 13.45 16.59 22.17
N ALA A 172 13.57 15.35 22.63
CA ALA A 172 14.80 14.79 23.18
C ALA A 172 15.91 14.65 22.12
N ILE A 173 15.55 14.30 20.88
CA ILE A 173 16.48 14.26 19.74
C ILE A 173 16.99 15.68 19.43
N GLN A 174 16.07 16.65 19.33
CA GLN A 174 16.41 18.05 19.02
C GLN A 174 17.27 18.70 20.11
N ALA A 175 17.01 18.40 21.38
CA ALA A 175 17.82 18.88 22.51
C ALA A 175 19.28 18.39 22.47
N GLN A 176 19.57 17.31 21.73
CA GLN A 176 20.93 16.79 21.51
C GLN A 176 21.60 17.41 20.27
N GLY A 177 20.98 18.41 19.62
CA GLY A 177 21.47 19.01 18.38
C GLY A 177 21.22 18.16 17.13
N LYS A 178 20.40 17.10 17.24
CA LYS A 178 20.08 16.19 16.12
C LYS A 178 18.77 16.57 15.45
N GLN A 179 18.58 16.10 14.21
CA GLN A 179 17.37 16.31 13.44
C GLN A 179 16.49 15.06 13.44
N ALA A 180 15.28 15.17 14.00
CA ALA A 180 14.22 14.19 13.77
C ALA A 180 13.80 14.26 12.29
N LYS A 181 14.33 13.37 11.44
CA LYS A 181 14.20 13.49 9.99
C LYS A 181 12.90 12.90 9.48
N ILE A 182 12.60 11.69 9.94
CA ILE A 182 11.43 10.94 9.51
C ILE A 182 10.94 10.01 10.61
N ALA A 183 9.62 9.85 10.70
CA ALA A 183 8.96 8.88 11.55
C ALA A 183 8.23 7.82 10.70
N ILE A 184 8.41 6.54 11.07
CA ILE A 184 7.71 5.40 10.47
C ILE A 184 6.74 4.82 11.49
N PHE A 185 5.47 4.73 11.12
CA PHE A 185 4.44 4.16 11.98
C PHE A 185 3.30 3.53 11.18
N ASP A 186 2.60 2.59 11.80
CA ASP A 186 1.59 1.78 11.14
C ASP A 186 0.23 2.47 11.06
N THR A 187 -0.62 2.02 10.14
CA THR A 187 -2.08 2.25 10.25
C THR A 187 -2.71 1.32 11.30
N VAL A 188 -2.35 0.05 11.22
CA VAL A 188 -2.77 -1.04 12.11
C VAL A 188 -1.55 -1.91 12.34
N LEU A 189 -1.21 -2.13 13.61
CA LEU A 189 -0.07 -2.93 14.03
C LEU A 189 -0.25 -4.40 13.64
N THR A 190 0.86 -5.12 13.45
CA THR A 190 0.84 -6.57 13.21
C THR A 190 0.78 -7.36 14.53
N PHE A 191 1.60 -6.98 15.51
CA PHE A 191 1.71 -7.63 16.81
C PHE A 191 1.79 -6.57 17.93
N PRO A 192 0.70 -6.30 18.67
CA PRO A 192 -0.65 -6.88 18.52
C PRO A 192 -1.36 -6.36 17.27
N GLY A 193 -2.46 -7.00 16.86
CA GLY A 193 -3.35 -6.49 15.81
C GLY A 193 -4.23 -5.34 16.34
N ALA A 194 -3.71 -4.12 16.35
CA ALA A 194 -4.38 -2.95 16.94
C ALA A 194 -4.35 -1.73 16.02
N ARG A 195 -5.43 -0.93 16.02
CA ARG A 195 -5.47 0.36 15.30
C ARG A 195 -4.48 1.33 15.96
N PHE A 196 -3.67 1.99 15.15
CA PHE A 196 -2.67 2.96 15.60
C PHE A 196 -3.15 4.38 15.30
N PRO A 197 -2.89 5.42 16.11
CA PRO A 197 -3.38 6.79 15.89
C PRO A 197 -2.58 7.53 14.80
N TRP A 198 -2.50 6.94 13.60
CA TRP A 198 -1.64 7.43 12.54
C TRP A 198 -2.07 8.80 12.01
N GLU A 199 -3.37 9.13 11.99
CA GLU A 199 -3.83 10.45 11.56
C GLU A 199 -3.29 11.57 12.44
N ALA A 200 -3.43 11.42 13.76
CA ALA A 200 -2.93 12.39 14.73
C ALA A 200 -1.40 12.48 14.69
N LEU A 201 -0.71 11.35 14.49
CA LEU A 201 0.75 11.35 14.36
C LEU A 201 1.23 12.04 13.08
N VAL A 202 0.51 11.95 11.97
CA VAL A 202 0.82 12.73 10.74
C VAL A 202 0.71 14.22 11.02
N GLU A 203 -0.33 14.64 11.74
CA GLU A 203 -0.48 16.04 12.16
C GLU A 203 0.69 16.50 13.03
N VAL A 204 1.07 15.70 14.04
CA VAL A 204 2.22 16.01 14.90
C VAL A 204 3.54 16.03 14.12
N CYS A 205 3.73 15.13 13.14
CA CYS A 205 4.89 15.14 12.25
C CYS A 205 5.01 16.48 11.52
N ARG A 206 3.89 17.00 10.98
CA ARG A 206 3.85 18.29 10.29
C ARG A 206 4.19 19.45 11.21
N GLU A 207 3.63 19.49 12.41
CA GLU A 207 3.92 20.52 13.42
C GLU A 207 5.41 20.56 13.79
N LEU A 208 6.05 19.39 13.88
CA LEU A 208 7.43 19.24 14.33
C LEU A 208 8.46 19.23 13.19
N GLY A 209 8.01 19.35 11.93
CA GLY A 209 8.91 19.33 10.76
C GLY A 209 9.54 17.96 10.50
N VAL A 210 8.88 16.87 10.88
CA VAL A 210 9.33 15.48 10.69
C VAL A 210 8.58 14.89 9.48
N LEU A 211 9.28 14.21 8.57
CA LEU A 211 8.59 13.50 7.48
C LEU A 211 7.77 12.33 8.05
N SER A 212 6.62 12.07 7.47
CA SER A 212 5.74 10.96 7.87
C SER A 212 5.73 9.82 6.85
N PHE A 213 6.17 8.63 7.27
CA PHE A 213 5.98 7.40 6.52
C PHE A 213 4.95 6.52 7.22
N ILE A 214 3.86 6.22 6.52
CA ILE A 214 2.82 5.30 7.01
C ILE A 214 3.04 3.89 6.46
N ASP A 215 3.40 2.94 7.34
CA ASP A 215 3.29 1.51 7.04
C ASP A 215 1.81 1.10 7.09
N GLY A 216 1.15 1.33 5.96
CA GLY A 216 -0.23 0.97 5.75
C GLY A 216 -0.43 -0.47 5.30
N ALA A 217 0.50 -1.41 5.56
CA ALA A 217 0.36 -2.79 5.13
C ALA A 217 -1.00 -3.39 5.49
N HIS A 218 -1.52 -3.05 6.67
CA HIS A 218 -2.88 -3.35 7.15
C HIS A 218 -3.84 -2.16 6.98
N GLY A 219 -3.94 -1.62 5.76
CA GLY A 219 -4.73 -0.42 5.46
C GLY A 219 -5.85 -0.67 4.44
N VAL A 220 -5.50 -0.62 3.15
CA VAL A 220 -6.46 -0.62 2.04
C VAL A 220 -7.37 -1.85 2.04
N GLY A 221 -8.68 -1.61 2.03
CA GLY A 221 -9.72 -2.64 2.11
C GLY A 221 -10.00 -3.15 3.52
N HIS A 222 -9.27 -2.70 4.55
CA HIS A 222 -9.46 -3.06 5.95
C HIS A 222 -10.07 -1.91 6.77
N ILE A 223 -9.38 -0.76 6.81
CA ILE A 223 -9.85 0.46 7.47
C ILE A 223 -10.31 1.47 6.42
N ASP A 224 -11.01 2.53 6.86
CA ASP A 224 -11.30 3.63 5.97
C ASP A 224 -10.02 4.43 5.69
N LEU A 225 -9.80 4.72 4.41
CA LEU A 225 -8.67 5.52 3.93
C LEU A 225 -9.14 6.58 2.93
N ALA A 226 -10.45 6.81 2.79
CA ALA A 226 -11.00 7.80 1.85
C ALA A 226 -10.54 9.24 2.17
N HIS A 227 -9.99 9.46 3.36
CA HIS A 227 -9.44 10.72 3.86
C HIS A 227 -7.90 10.80 3.76
N LEU A 228 -7.24 9.91 2.99
CA LEU A 228 -5.77 9.88 2.92
C LEU A 228 -5.17 11.23 2.48
N SER A 229 -5.73 11.85 1.44
CA SER A 229 -5.25 13.16 0.97
C SER A 229 -5.44 14.27 2.01
N SER A 230 -6.55 14.27 2.76
CA SER A 230 -6.81 15.29 3.79
C SER A 230 -5.95 15.12 5.03
N VAL A 231 -5.64 13.88 5.42
CA VAL A 231 -4.64 13.62 6.49
C VAL A 231 -3.26 14.05 6.00
N GLY A 232 -2.97 13.78 4.73
CA GLY A 232 -1.81 14.28 4.01
C GLY A 232 -0.46 13.77 4.55
N PRO A 233 -0.25 12.45 4.72
CA PRO A 233 1.07 11.92 5.03
C PRO A 233 2.06 12.21 3.89
N ASP A 234 3.35 12.13 4.19
CA ASP A 234 4.38 12.35 3.18
C ASP A 234 4.57 11.13 2.29
N PHE A 235 4.41 9.93 2.85
CA PHE A 235 4.49 8.66 2.16
C PHE A 235 3.56 7.65 2.83
N MET A 236 2.95 6.77 2.03
CA MET A 236 2.24 5.62 2.56
C MET A 236 2.41 4.42 1.63
N VAL A 237 2.53 3.23 2.21
CA VAL A 237 2.46 1.97 1.47
C VAL A 237 1.28 1.14 1.95
N SER A 238 0.59 0.41 1.08
CA SER A 238 -0.49 -0.49 1.53
C SER A 238 -0.64 -1.74 0.68
N ASN A 239 -0.77 -2.91 1.33
CA ASN A 239 -0.88 -4.19 0.63
C ASN A 239 -2.30 -4.44 0.15
N CYS A 240 -2.52 -4.39 -1.16
CA CYS A 240 -3.78 -4.78 -1.78
C CYS A 240 -4.04 -6.29 -1.64
N TYR A 241 -2.99 -7.11 -1.55
CA TYR A 241 -3.17 -8.55 -1.44
C TYR A 241 -3.60 -9.05 -0.06
N LYS A 242 -3.57 -8.20 0.97
CA LYS A 242 -4.05 -8.57 2.30
C LYS A 242 -5.57 -8.45 2.34
N TRP A 243 -6.10 -7.23 2.42
CA TRP A 243 -7.53 -7.01 2.71
C TRP A 243 -8.35 -6.57 1.49
N LEU A 244 -7.72 -6.12 0.41
CA LEU A 244 -8.41 -5.69 -0.81
C LEU A 244 -8.77 -6.86 -1.74
N MET A 245 -8.48 -8.10 -1.36
CA MET A 245 -8.81 -9.30 -2.14
C MET A 245 -8.15 -9.35 -3.53
N VAL A 246 -6.96 -8.76 -3.65
CA VAL A 246 -6.12 -8.87 -4.86
C VAL A 246 -5.17 -10.07 -4.73
N SER A 247 -4.73 -10.63 -5.85
CA SER A 247 -3.66 -11.62 -5.83
C SER A 247 -2.40 -11.07 -5.12
N ARG A 248 -1.69 -11.95 -4.41
CA ARG A 248 -0.36 -11.67 -3.86
C ARG A 248 0.57 -11.07 -4.91
N VAL A 249 1.54 -10.30 -4.42
CA VAL A 249 2.42 -9.41 -5.19
C VAL A 249 1.63 -8.19 -5.70
N CYS A 250 1.06 -7.40 -4.79
CA CYS A 250 0.32 -6.18 -5.12
C CYS A 250 0.17 -5.26 -3.90
N ALA A 251 0.87 -4.14 -3.94
CA ALA A 251 0.73 -3.04 -2.99
C ALA A 251 0.71 -1.71 -3.75
N ILE A 252 0.09 -0.70 -3.14
CA ILE A 252 0.18 0.68 -3.58
C ILE A 252 1.29 1.39 -2.81
N LEU A 253 1.99 2.27 -3.49
CA LEU A 253 2.83 3.30 -2.89
C LEU A 253 2.20 4.65 -3.22
N TYR A 254 1.79 5.36 -2.17
CA TYR A 254 1.27 6.72 -2.24
C TYR A 254 2.40 7.70 -1.96
N VAL A 255 2.60 8.62 -2.90
CA VAL A 255 3.51 9.76 -2.77
C VAL A 255 2.80 10.99 -3.32
N PRO A 256 2.48 11.98 -2.46
CA PRO A 256 1.79 13.18 -2.91
C PRO A 256 2.68 13.96 -3.87
N PHE A 257 2.08 14.71 -4.79
CA PHE A 257 2.83 15.41 -5.85
C PHE A 257 3.99 16.25 -5.31
N ARG A 258 3.82 16.88 -4.14
CA ARG A 258 4.83 17.70 -3.45
C ARG A 258 6.12 16.93 -3.09
N ASN A 259 6.05 15.61 -2.94
CA ASN A 259 7.16 14.77 -2.48
C ASN A 259 7.72 13.83 -3.55
N GLN A 260 7.13 13.77 -4.74
CA GLN A 260 7.55 12.85 -5.79
C GLN A 260 8.99 13.09 -6.27
N GLY A 261 9.48 14.34 -6.17
CA GLY A 261 10.88 14.67 -6.47
C GLY A 261 11.91 14.01 -5.54
N LEU A 262 11.48 13.52 -4.37
CA LEU A 262 12.33 12.76 -3.45
C LEU A 262 12.56 11.32 -3.93
N ILE A 263 11.71 10.80 -4.82
CA ILE A 263 11.85 9.45 -5.37
C ILE A 263 12.65 9.53 -6.66
N THR A 264 13.92 9.19 -6.57
CA THR A 264 14.88 9.26 -7.67
C THR A 264 15.00 7.96 -8.46
N THR A 265 14.73 6.81 -7.82
CA THR A 265 14.77 5.47 -8.43
C THR A 265 13.74 4.52 -7.81
N SER A 266 13.34 3.49 -8.55
CA SER A 266 12.55 2.36 -8.04
C SER A 266 13.42 1.35 -7.28
N THR A 267 12.82 0.33 -6.68
CA THR A 267 13.56 -0.83 -6.13
C THR A 267 13.16 -2.13 -6.84
N PRO A 268 14.08 -2.78 -7.58
CA PRO A 268 15.42 -2.31 -7.94
C PRO A 268 15.38 -1.10 -8.90
N THR A 269 16.52 -0.44 -9.10
CA THR A 269 16.71 0.53 -10.20
C THR A 269 16.44 -0.16 -11.54
N SER A 270 15.71 0.51 -12.43
CA SER A 270 15.31 -0.08 -13.71
C SER A 270 15.13 0.98 -14.81
N TRP A 271 14.53 0.59 -15.94
CA TRP A 271 14.40 1.39 -17.17
C TRP A 271 13.78 2.78 -17.01
N GLY A 272 13.03 3.01 -15.94
CA GLY A 272 12.42 4.30 -15.65
C GLY A 272 13.40 5.34 -15.09
N CYS A 273 14.53 4.92 -14.51
CA CYS A 273 15.50 5.80 -13.87
C CYS A 273 16.27 6.64 -14.89
N GLU A 274 16.54 7.90 -14.56
CA GLU A 274 17.39 8.80 -15.34
C GLU A 274 18.54 9.35 -14.50
N THR A 275 19.55 9.92 -15.18
CA THR A 275 20.57 10.73 -14.51
C THR A 275 19.94 11.99 -13.88
N LYS A 276 20.68 12.66 -13.01
CA LYS A 276 20.24 13.89 -12.35
C LYS A 276 19.94 14.99 -13.39
N GLU A 277 20.76 15.10 -14.43
CA GLU A 277 20.67 16.09 -15.49
C GLU A 277 19.44 15.87 -16.37
N GLU A 278 19.17 14.62 -16.76
CA GLU A 278 17.98 14.30 -17.57
C GLU A 278 16.70 14.41 -16.73
N ARG A 279 16.71 13.96 -15.47
CA ARG A 279 15.58 14.11 -14.57
C ARG A 279 15.18 15.57 -14.36
N ALA A 280 16.14 16.50 -14.30
CA ALA A 280 15.87 17.92 -14.11
C ALA A 280 15.07 18.55 -15.26
N LYS A 281 15.03 17.90 -16.44
CA LYS A 281 14.26 18.35 -17.61
C LYS A 281 12.84 17.80 -17.67
N LEU A 282 12.51 16.82 -16.80
CA LEU A 282 11.25 16.10 -16.83
C LEU A 282 10.24 16.68 -15.83
N ASN A 283 8.96 16.53 -16.14
CA ASN A 283 7.90 16.77 -15.15
C ASN A 283 8.03 15.73 -14.01
N PRO A 284 8.09 16.13 -12.72
CA PRO A 284 8.25 15.20 -11.61
C PRO A 284 7.16 14.12 -11.53
N GLN A 285 5.93 14.45 -11.92
CA GLN A 285 4.79 13.53 -11.89
C GLN A 285 4.89 12.46 -12.98
N GLU A 286 5.30 12.88 -14.18
CA GLU A 286 5.57 11.96 -15.27
C GLU A 286 6.76 11.05 -14.93
N TYR A 287 7.84 11.61 -14.39
CA TYR A 287 9.01 10.85 -13.99
C TYR A 287 8.69 9.82 -12.91
N PHE A 288 7.95 10.21 -11.86
CA PHE A 288 7.52 9.30 -10.80
C PHE A 288 6.72 8.12 -11.36
N SER A 289 5.72 8.38 -12.20
CA SER A 289 4.98 7.31 -12.89
C SER A 289 5.88 6.39 -13.73
N ARG A 290 6.87 6.98 -14.41
CA ARG A 290 7.83 6.26 -15.27
C ARG A 290 8.71 5.30 -14.49
N LEU A 291 9.18 5.70 -13.30
CA LEU A 291 10.01 4.88 -12.42
C LEU A 291 9.41 3.50 -12.16
N PHE A 292 8.09 3.43 -11.95
CA PHE A 292 7.40 2.21 -11.52
C PHE A 292 6.69 1.46 -12.65
N SER A 293 6.66 2.03 -13.86
CA SER A 293 5.97 1.41 -14.99
C SER A 293 6.71 0.19 -15.55
N LYS A 294 8.03 0.10 -15.39
CA LYS A 294 8.87 -0.98 -15.92
C LYS A 294 10.01 -1.31 -14.96
N VAL A 295 9.68 -2.02 -13.88
CA VAL A 295 10.63 -2.42 -12.84
C VAL A 295 10.83 -3.92 -12.89
N SER A 296 11.94 -4.36 -13.48
CA SER A 296 12.28 -5.78 -13.72
C SER A 296 11.27 -6.55 -14.60
N THR A 297 11.71 -7.65 -15.20
CA THR A 297 10.84 -8.55 -15.97
C THR A 297 10.22 -9.57 -15.02
N THR A 298 9.00 -9.30 -14.54
CA THR A 298 8.27 -10.14 -13.59
C THR A 298 6.79 -10.27 -13.98
N ASP A 299 6.06 -11.18 -13.33
CA ASP A 299 4.61 -11.29 -13.49
C ASP A 299 3.88 -10.15 -12.76
N ASN A 300 3.61 -9.05 -13.48
CA ASN A 300 2.86 -7.90 -12.99
C ASN A 300 1.34 -8.01 -13.18
N THR A 301 0.82 -9.17 -13.59
CA THR A 301 -0.64 -9.37 -13.73
C THR A 301 -1.45 -9.20 -12.44
N PRO A 302 -0.91 -9.38 -11.21
CA PRO A 302 -1.64 -9.04 -9.99
C PRO A 302 -2.09 -7.58 -9.91
N TYR A 303 -1.26 -6.61 -10.35
CA TYR A 303 -1.62 -5.19 -10.31
C TYR A 303 -2.86 -4.92 -11.16
N CYS A 304 -2.93 -5.56 -12.33
CA CYS A 304 -4.05 -5.45 -13.26
C CYS A 304 -5.37 -6.02 -12.73
N CYS A 305 -5.34 -6.77 -11.61
CA CYS A 305 -6.53 -7.39 -11.02
C CYS A 305 -7.28 -6.46 -10.05
N VAL A 306 -6.70 -5.31 -9.68
CA VAL A 306 -7.28 -4.37 -8.72
C VAL A 306 -8.69 -3.91 -9.10
N PRO A 307 -8.99 -3.51 -10.36
CA PRO A 307 -10.35 -3.14 -10.76
C PRO A 307 -11.37 -4.26 -10.56
N LEU A 308 -10.97 -5.51 -10.77
CA LEU A 308 -11.87 -6.66 -10.58
C LEU A 308 -12.12 -6.94 -9.10
N ALA A 309 -11.09 -6.86 -8.27
CA ALA A 309 -11.24 -7.03 -6.83
C ALA A 309 -12.18 -5.96 -6.24
N LEU A 310 -12.02 -4.70 -6.64
CA LEU A 310 -12.93 -3.60 -6.26
C LEU A 310 -14.36 -3.85 -6.73
N LYS A 311 -14.56 -4.30 -7.98
CA LYS A 311 -15.90 -4.65 -8.50
C LYS A 311 -16.53 -5.81 -7.73
N PHE A 312 -15.75 -6.83 -7.37
CA PHE A 312 -16.21 -7.95 -6.56
C PHE A 312 -16.68 -7.44 -5.19
N ARG A 313 -15.86 -6.64 -4.50
CA ARG A 313 -16.19 -6.05 -3.20
C ARG A 313 -17.44 -5.16 -3.28
N ALA A 314 -17.58 -4.35 -4.31
CA ALA A 314 -18.76 -3.51 -4.52
C ALA A 314 -20.04 -4.33 -4.75
N ARG A 315 -20.02 -5.32 -5.64
CA ARG A 315 -21.23 -6.03 -6.08
C ARG A 315 -21.60 -7.22 -5.18
N VAL A 316 -20.62 -8.02 -4.79
CA VAL A 316 -20.84 -9.27 -4.04
C VAL A 316 -20.90 -8.99 -2.54
N CYS A 317 -20.02 -8.11 -2.05
CA CYS A 317 -19.94 -7.80 -0.62
C CYS A 317 -20.72 -6.54 -0.21
N GLY A 318 -21.39 -5.85 -1.15
CA GLY A 318 -22.17 -4.65 -0.85
C GLY A 318 -21.36 -3.38 -0.58
N GLY A 319 -20.09 -3.33 -1.03
CA GLY A 319 -19.24 -2.15 -0.91
C GLY A 319 -18.40 -2.07 0.37
N GLU A 320 -17.47 -1.12 0.38
CA GLU A 320 -16.43 -1.00 1.42
C GLU A 320 -17.01 -0.76 2.82
N ALA A 321 -18.03 0.09 2.94
CA ALA A 321 -18.68 0.38 4.22
C ALA A 321 -19.33 -0.88 4.83
N ASN A 322 -20.03 -1.68 4.00
CA ASN A 322 -20.66 -2.93 4.46
C ASN A 322 -19.61 -3.97 4.89
N ILE A 323 -18.50 -4.07 4.15
CA ILE A 323 -17.38 -4.95 4.51
C ILE A 323 -16.78 -4.55 5.87
N ARG A 324 -16.47 -3.26 6.07
CA ARG A 324 -15.89 -2.76 7.33
C ARG A 324 -16.83 -2.96 8.51
N LYS A 325 -18.12 -2.69 8.32
CA LYS A 325 -19.15 -2.96 9.33
C LYS A 325 -19.15 -4.43 9.75
N TYR A 326 -18.99 -5.36 8.81
CA TYR A 326 -18.93 -6.79 9.13
C TYR A 326 -17.65 -7.20 9.86
N TYR A 327 -16.51 -6.56 9.57
CA TYR A 327 -15.26 -6.80 10.32
C TYR A 327 -15.31 -6.30 11.77
N GLY A 328 -16.33 -5.54 12.15
CA GLY A 328 -16.40 -4.84 13.43
C GLY A 328 -15.57 -3.54 13.44
N GLY A 329 -15.22 -3.00 12.27
CA GLY A 329 -14.52 -1.72 12.18
C GLY A 329 -15.44 -0.57 12.60
N SER A 330 -14.97 0.27 13.53
CA SER A 330 -15.62 1.53 13.87
C SER A 330 -15.64 2.46 12.65
N GLU A 331 -16.74 3.20 12.49
CA GLU A 331 -16.73 4.41 11.66
C GLU A 331 -15.66 5.34 12.23
N VAL A 332 -14.87 5.99 11.36
CA VAL A 332 -13.85 6.98 11.75
C VAL A 332 -14.46 7.89 12.81
N ALA A 333 -13.88 7.90 14.01
CA ALA A 333 -14.31 8.85 15.04
C ALA A 333 -14.19 10.25 14.44
N LYS A 334 -15.34 10.91 14.31
CA LYS A 334 -15.47 12.23 13.69
C LYS A 334 -14.65 13.28 14.40
#